data_AF-A0A497CA52-F1
#
_entry.id   AF-A0A497CA52-F1
#
_cell.length_a   1.000
_cell.length_b   1.000
_cell.length_c   1.000
_cell.angle_alpha   90.00
_cell.angle_beta   90.00
_cell.angle_gamma   90.00
#
_symmetry.space_group_name_H-M   'P 1'
#
loop_
_entity.id
_entity.type
_entity.pdbx_description
1 polymer ?
#
loop_
_entity_poly.entity_id
_entity_poly.type
_entity_poly.pdbx_seq_one_letter_code
_entity_poly.pdbx_strand_id
1 'polypeptide(L)'
;MTPEQIIKSVVSAIIAFVIPTALKKFWPETEKVEKLPWLKWCIAGFIGGALGGIGSGLMAPTPEGIGNWAVYGAALGIFQWYALRGYRSVGVWFIFASMLGWMLFPFGGPVWGWVVAGLFIGVFQSLTLSGTKNVFWWIPANIIAWALAGLVGYQVGLLIIGTNPVLAWVIGWGVVGLVGNIILLYPLKMLKEKE
;
A
#
# COMPACT_ATOMS: atom_id res chain seq x y z
N MET A 1 26.68 -4.82 13.46
CA MET A 1 25.77 -4.29 12.43
C MET A 1 26.61 -4.02 11.19
N THR A 2 26.26 -4.59 10.03
CA THR A 2 27.07 -4.46 8.80
C THR A 2 26.79 -3.11 8.12
N PRO A 3 27.70 -2.60 7.27
CA PRO A 3 27.48 -1.37 6.48
C PRO A 3 26.19 -1.41 5.65
N GLU A 4 25.84 -2.58 5.13
CA GLU A 4 24.60 -2.80 4.38
C GLU A 4 23.35 -2.62 5.28
N GLN A 5 23.38 -3.13 6.51
CA GLN A 5 22.29 -2.94 7.48
C GLN A 5 22.12 -1.46 7.84
N ILE A 6 23.24 -0.72 7.97
CA ILE A 6 23.23 0.73 8.25
C ILE A 6 22.55 1.50 7.11
N ILE A 7 22.92 1.22 5.86
CA ILE A 7 22.34 1.89 4.68
C ILE A 7 20.83 1.60 4.60
N LYS A 8 20.42 0.35 4.80
CA LYS A 8 19.00 -0.05 4.82
C LYS A 8 18.20 0.64 5.92
N SER A 9 18.76 0.75 7.12
CA SER A 9 18.14 1.47 8.23
C SER A 9 18.04 2.97 7.97
N VAL A 10 19.07 3.60 7.37
CA VAL A 10 19.07 5.02 7.02
C VAL A 10 18.06 5.31 5.91
N VAL A 11 18.01 4.49 4.85
CA VAL A 11 17.02 4.62 3.77
C VAL A 11 15.60 4.44 4.32
N SER A 12 15.38 3.45 5.18
CA SER A 12 14.08 3.23 5.84
C SER A 12 13.69 4.41 6.74
N ALA A 13 14.63 4.98 7.48
CA ALA A 13 14.39 6.16 8.31
C ALA A 13 14.10 7.42 7.47
N ILE A 14 14.82 7.61 6.35
CA ILE A 14 14.55 8.70 5.40
C ILE A 14 13.16 8.54 4.79
N ILE A 15 12.78 7.34 4.35
CA ILE A 15 11.43 7.06 3.86
C ILE A 15 10.39 7.35 4.95
N ALA A 16 10.60 6.84 6.17
CA ALA A 16 9.70 7.04 7.29
C ALA A 16 9.57 8.50 7.74
N PHE A 17 10.56 9.35 7.48
CA PHE A 17 10.55 10.76 7.87
C PHE A 17 10.14 11.70 6.72
N VAL A 18 10.76 11.55 5.54
CA VAL A 18 10.56 12.41 4.38
C VAL A 18 9.17 12.22 3.77
N ILE A 19 8.68 10.98 3.69
CA ILE A 19 7.37 10.71 3.08
C ILE A 19 6.24 11.37 3.87
N PRO A 20 6.10 11.16 5.20
CA PRO A 20 5.05 11.83 5.96
C PRO A 20 5.21 13.36 5.99
N THR A 21 6.44 13.87 6.01
CA THR A 21 6.71 15.31 6.02
C THR A 21 6.34 15.98 4.70
N ALA A 22 6.69 15.36 3.57
CA ALA A 22 6.29 15.82 2.25
C ALA A 22 4.76 15.76 2.09
N LEU A 23 4.14 14.66 2.51
CA LEU A 23 2.68 14.50 2.51
C LEU A 23 1.97 15.59 3.33
N LYS A 24 2.49 15.95 4.51
CA LYS A 24 1.97 17.06 5.32
C LYS A 24 1.95 18.40 4.58
N LYS A 25 2.96 18.66 3.75
CA LYS A 25 3.05 19.91 2.97
C LYS A 25 2.09 19.93 1.77
N PHE A 26 1.99 18.83 1.04
CA PHE A 26 1.13 18.74 -0.14
C PHE A 26 -0.34 18.44 0.19
N TRP A 27 -0.59 18.03 1.42
CA TRP A 27 -1.91 17.60 1.84
C TRP A 27 -2.18 17.98 3.29
N PRO A 28 -2.34 19.29 3.55
CA PRO A 28 -2.60 19.76 4.90
C PRO A 28 -3.84 19.08 5.51
N GLU A 29 -3.83 18.94 6.84
CA GLU A 29 -4.96 18.47 7.64
C GLU A 29 -6.10 19.50 7.58
N THR A 30 -6.78 19.58 6.45
CA THR A 30 -7.97 20.41 6.29
C THR A 30 -9.18 19.53 6.52
N GLU A 31 -10.00 19.91 7.51
CA GLU A 31 -11.39 19.54 7.83
C GLU A 31 -11.90 18.14 7.45
N LYS A 32 -12.72 17.54 8.32
CA LYS A 32 -13.42 16.29 7.98
C LYS A 32 -14.22 16.49 6.69
N VAL A 33 -13.80 15.81 5.61
CA VAL A 33 -14.46 15.93 4.31
C VAL A 33 -15.59 14.91 4.27
N GLU A 34 -16.81 15.34 3.96
CA GLU A 34 -17.98 14.46 3.91
C GLU A 34 -17.92 13.42 2.77
N LYS A 35 -17.18 13.72 1.69
CA LYS A 35 -17.09 12.88 0.49
C LYS A 35 -15.75 12.17 0.40
N LEU A 36 -15.79 10.91 -0.03
CA LEU A 36 -14.60 10.10 -0.26
C LEU A 36 -13.65 10.81 -1.23
N PRO A 37 -12.41 11.14 -0.83
CA PRO A 37 -11.47 11.83 -1.70
C PRO A 37 -10.85 10.81 -2.68
N TRP A 38 -11.63 10.33 -3.65
CA TRP A 38 -11.28 9.19 -4.51
C TRP A 38 -10.03 9.44 -5.36
N LEU A 39 -9.92 10.60 -6.00
CA LEU A 39 -8.77 10.94 -6.86
C LEU A 39 -7.49 11.00 -6.03
N LYS A 40 -7.62 11.68 -4.90
CA LYS A 40 -6.66 11.79 -3.83
C LYS A 40 -6.19 10.40 -3.34
N TRP A 41 -7.11 9.49 -3.05
CA TRP A 41 -6.84 8.09 -2.68
C TRP A 41 -6.08 7.31 -3.76
N CYS A 42 -6.47 7.46 -5.03
CA CYS A 42 -5.79 6.82 -6.16
C CYS A 42 -4.37 7.34 -6.35
N ILE A 43 -4.17 8.66 -6.30
CA ILE A 43 -2.84 9.29 -6.39
C ILE A 43 -1.94 8.84 -5.23
N ALA A 44 -2.48 8.82 -4.00
CA ALA A 44 -1.76 8.32 -2.85
C ALA A 44 -1.36 6.85 -3.03
N GLY A 45 -2.24 6.02 -3.58
CA GLY A 45 -1.94 4.63 -3.94
C GLY A 45 -0.79 4.51 -4.93
N PHE A 46 -0.83 5.29 -6.01
CA PHE A 46 0.24 5.29 -7.01
C PHE A 46 1.60 5.70 -6.42
N ILE A 47 1.64 6.82 -5.68
CA ILE A 47 2.89 7.31 -5.08
C ILE A 47 3.39 6.34 -4.02
N GLY A 48 2.50 5.81 -3.16
CA GLY A 48 2.86 4.83 -2.14
C GLY A 48 3.39 3.52 -2.74
N GLY A 49 2.78 3.04 -3.83
CA GLY A 49 3.26 1.90 -4.59
C GLY A 49 4.63 2.18 -5.23
N ALA A 50 4.80 3.32 -5.89
CA ALA A 50 6.06 3.68 -6.55
C ALA A 50 7.22 3.84 -5.55
N LEU A 51 7.02 4.61 -4.48
CA LEU A 51 8.03 4.81 -3.43
C LEU A 51 8.28 3.53 -2.63
N GLY A 52 7.23 2.75 -2.34
CA GLY A 52 7.34 1.42 -1.74
C GLY A 52 8.15 0.48 -2.61
N GLY A 53 7.96 0.53 -3.94
CA GLY A 53 8.72 -0.23 -4.92
C GLY A 53 10.20 0.14 -4.90
N ILE A 54 10.52 1.44 -4.89
CA ILE A 54 11.90 1.92 -4.72
C ILE A 54 12.50 1.39 -3.41
N GLY A 55 11.81 1.61 -2.27
CA GLY A 55 12.28 1.18 -0.96
C GLY A 55 12.50 -0.32 -0.85
N SER A 56 11.56 -1.11 -1.39
CA SER A 56 11.62 -2.57 -1.47
C SER A 56 12.81 -3.04 -2.32
N GLY A 57 13.02 -2.43 -3.49
CA GLY A 57 14.14 -2.75 -4.38
C GLY A 57 15.51 -2.38 -3.79
N LEU A 58 15.58 -1.33 -2.97
CA LEU A 58 16.80 -0.94 -2.25
C LEU A 58 17.12 -1.85 -1.05
N MET A 59 16.11 -2.52 -0.47
CA MET A 59 16.25 -3.30 0.77
C MET A 59 16.74 -4.74 0.56
N ALA A 60 16.57 -5.37 -0.61
CA ALA A 60 17.29 -6.60 -0.95
C ALA A 60 17.12 -6.98 -2.43
N PRO A 61 18.12 -7.65 -3.04
CA PRO A 61 18.08 -8.15 -4.42
C PRO A 61 17.21 -9.41 -4.61
N THR A 62 16.65 -10.02 -3.54
CA THR A 62 15.78 -11.19 -3.63
C THR A 62 14.30 -10.82 -3.47
N PRO A 63 13.45 -11.12 -4.48
CA PRO A 63 11.99 -10.86 -4.43
C PRO A 63 11.25 -11.55 -3.28
N GLU A 64 11.89 -12.44 -2.54
CA GLU A 64 11.30 -13.28 -1.49
C GLU A 64 11.49 -12.72 -0.07
N GLY A 65 12.22 -11.62 0.09
CA GLY A 65 12.52 -11.06 1.41
C GLY A 65 11.30 -10.45 2.11
N ILE A 66 10.93 -10.98 3.28
CA ILE A 66 9.85 -10.43 4.13
C ILE A 66 10.04 -8.92 4.39
N GLY A 67 11.28 -8.49 4.63
CA GLY A 67 11.61 -7.08 4.86
C GLY A 67 11.34 -6.15 3.67
N ASN A 68 11.51 -6.63 2.44
CA ASN A 68 11.25 -5.87 1.22
C ASN A 68 9.76 -5.53 1.12
N TRP A 69 8.93 -6.54 1.32
CA TRP A 69 7.48 -6.37 1.28
C TRP A 69 6.92 -5.62 2.49
N ALA A 70 7.56 -5.72 3.64
CA ALA A 70 7.24 -4.87 4.79
C ALA A 70 7.36 -3.39 4.43
N VAL A 71 8.47 -2.99 3.78
CA VAL A 71 8.69 -1.60 3.35
C VAL A 71 7.67 -1.17 2.31
N TYR A 72 7.39 -2.02 1.33
CA TYR A 72 6.34 -1.75 0.33
C TYR A 72 4.98 -1.52 0.99
N GLY A 73 4.54 -2.44 1.87
CA GLY A 73 3.26 -2.35 2.56
C GLY A 73 3.18 -1.17 3.53
N ALA A 74 4.27 -0.84 4.22
CA ALA A 74 4.34 0.33 5.09
C ALA A 74 4.19 1.62 4.28
N ALA A 75 4.92 1.78 3.17
CA ALA A 75 4.80 2.93 2.30
C ALA A 75 3.36 3.08 1.79
N LEU A 76 2.80 2.04 1.19
CA LEU A 76 1.43 2.04 0.68
C LEU A 76 0.42 2.38 1.79
N GLY A 77 0.57 1.77 2.98
CA GLY A 77 -0.25 2.02 4.15
C GLY A 77 -0.19 3.46 4.65
N ILE A 78 1.00 4.08 4.69
CA ILE A 78 1.19 5.49 5.06
C ILE A 78 0.38 6.39 4.13
N PHE A 79 0.52 6.20 2.82
CA PHE A 79 -0.18 7.02 1.83
C PHE A 79 -1.70 6.82 1.87
N GLN A 80 -2.15 5.57 1.98
CA GLN A 80 -3.56 5.24 2.15
C GLN A 80 -4.15 5.88 3.41
N TRP A 81 -3.48 5.70 4.56
CA TRP A 81 -3.91 6.29 5.83
C TRP A 81 -3.97 7.81 5.74
N TYR A 82 -2.95 8.44 5.15
CA TYR A 82 -2.90 9.89 4.99
C TYR A 82 -4.06 10.42 4.12
N ALA A 83 -4.41 9.70 3.05
CA ALA A 83 -5.56 10.06 2.21
C ALA A 83 -6.92 9.83 2.89
N LEU A 84 -7.04 8.84 3.79
CA LEU A 84 -8.30 8.47 4.45
C LEU A 84 -8.58 9.18 5.76
N ARG A 85 -7.55 9.58 6.52
CA ARG A 85 -7.74 10.09 7.89
C ARG A 85 -8.60 11.35 8.00
N GLY A 86 -8.69 12.13 6.93
CA GLY A 86 -9.60 13.29 6.83
C GLY A 86 -11.04 12.94 6.43
N TYR A 87 -11.28 11.72 5.93
CA TYR A 87 -12.60 11.24 5.52
C TYR A 87 -13.22 10.27 6.53
N ARG A 88 -12.39 9.53 7.27
CA ARG A 88 -12.82 8.45 8.16
C ARG A 88 -11.91 8.33 9.37
N SER A 89 -12.48 7.91 10.50
CA SER A 89 -11.72 7.54 11.70
C SER A 89 -10.88 6.27 11.48
N VAL A 90 -9.75 6.43 10.79
CA VAL A 90 -8.77 5.36 10.54
C VAL A 90 -7.52 5.66 11.35
N GLY A 91 -7.20 4.77 12.30
CA GLY A 91 -6.01 4.91 13.13
C GLY A 91 -4.71 4.58 12.39
N VAL A 92 -3.58 4.99 12.96
CA VAL A 92 -2.21 4.71 12.44
C VAL A 92 -1.96 3.19 12.31
N TRP A 93 -2.69 2.36 13.07
CA TRP A 93 -2.69 0.90 12.95
C TRP A 93 -3.03 0.38 11.56
N PHE A 94 -3.71 1.16 10.73
CA PHE A 94 -3.98 0.82 9.33
C PHE A 94 -2.69 0.66 8.50
N ILE A 95 -1.66 1.43 8.84
CA ILE A 95 -0.33 1.34 8.23
C ILE A 95 0.32 0.00 8.58
N PHE A 96 0.29 -0.37 9.86
CA PHE A 96 0.82 -1.64 10.35
C PHE A 96 0.07 -2.83 9.75
N ALA A 97 -1.26 -2.73 9.62
CA ALA A 97 -2.07 -3.76 8.96
C ALA A 97 -1.65 -3.99 7.50
N SER A 98 -1.38 -2.91 6.75
CA SER A 98 -0.87 -3.00 5.38
C SER A 98 0.53 -3.62 5.34
N MET A 99 1.44 -3.15 6.20
CA MET A 99 2.80 -3.70 6.34
C MET A 99 2.78 -5.20 6.62
N LEU A 100 2.03 -5.64 7.63
CA LEU A 100 1.94 -7.06 8.02
C LEU A 100 1.34 -7.93 6.92
N GLY A 101 0.34 -7.43 6.19
CA GLY A 101 -0.24 -8.19 5.09
C GLY A 101 0.75 -8.37 3.93
N TRP A 102 1.46 -7.31 3.54
CA TRP A 102 2.51 -7.42 2.50
C TRP A 102 3.71 -8.25 2.95
N MET A 103 4.10 -8.22 4.23
CA MET A 103 5.13 -9.12 4.77
C MET A 103 4.87 -10.60 4.47
N LEU A 104 3.59 -10.97 4.31
CA LEU A 104 3.18 -12.34 4.05
C LEU A 104 3.14 -12.69 2.56
N PHE A 105 3.38 -11.72 1.67
CA PHE A 105 3.43 -11.92 0.21
C PHE A 105 4.34 -13.09 -0.22
N PRO A 106 5.58 -13.25 0.30
CA PRO A 106 6.46 -14.35 -0.11
C PRO A 106 5.90 -15.75 0.12
N PHE A 107 5.04 -15.94 1.13
CA PHE A 107 4.48 -17.25 1.45
C PHE A 107 3.47 -17.75 0.39
N GLY A 108 2.96 -16.87 -0.46
CA GLY A 108 2.14 -17.25 -1.61
C GLY A 108 2.93 -17.50 -2.90
N GLY A 109 4.25 -17.27 -2.90
CA GLY A 109 5.07 -17.35 -4.10
C GLY A 109 4.66 -16.36 -5.20
N PRO A 110 5.18 -16.52 -6.44
CA PRO A 110 5.01 -15.54 -7.52
C PRO A 110 3.57 -15.35 -7.99
N VAL A 111 2.75 -16.40 -7.89
CA VAL A 111 1.38 -16.41 -8.40
C VAL A 111 0.38 -16.04 -7.31
N TRP A 112 0.48 -16.67 -6.13
CA TRP A 112 -0.51 -16.49 -5.06
C TRP A 112 -0.12 -15.42 -4.03
N GLY A 113 1.09 -14.87 -4.09
CA GLY A 113 1.55 -13.83 -3.14
C GLY A 113 0.59 -12.65 -3.05
N TRP A 114 0.00 -12.22 -4.17
CA TRP A 114 -0.98 -11.13 -4.24
C TRP A 114 -2.27 -11.43 -3.47
N VAL A 115 -2.75 -12.68 -3.60
CA VAL A 115 -3.95 -13.18 -2.92
C VAL A 115 -3.68 -13.29 -1.41
N VAL A 116 -2.52 -13.83 -1.05
CA VAL A 116 -2.07 -13.95 0.36
C VAL A 116 -1.97 -12.57 0.99
N ALA A 117 -1.25 -11.64 0.35
CA ALA A 117 -1.14 -10.27 0.82
C ALA A 117 -2.54 -9.64 0.98
N GLY A 118 -3.39 -9.75 -0.03
CA GLY A 118 -4.73 -9.17 0.03
C GLY A 118 -5.63 -9.74 1.11
N LEU A 119 -5.57 -11.07 1.35
CA LEU A 119 -6.28 -11.70 2.46
C LEU A 119 -5.85 -11.10 3.81
N PHE A 120 -4.55 -11.07 4.07
CA PHE A 120 -4.04 -10.61 5.36
C PHE A 120 -4.18 -9.10 5.56
N ILE A 121 -3.98 -8.29 4.50
CA ILE A 121 -4.29 -6.85 4.54
C ILE A 121 -5.77 -6.66 4.90
N GLY A 122 -6.67 -7.37 4.22
CA GLY A 122 -8.12 -7.30 4.46
C GLY A 122 -8.48 -7.66 5.90
N VAL A 123 -7.96 -8.78 6.41
CA VAL A 123 -8.16 -9.24 7.79
C VAL A 123 -7.63 -8.21 8.80
N PHE A 124 -6.36 -7.81 8.70
CA PHE A 124 -5.77 -6.88 9.67
C PHE A 124 -6.41 -5.49 9.61
N GLN A 125 -6.70 -4.97 8.42
CA GLN A 125 -7.39 -3.68 8.29
C GLN A 125 -8.83 -3.76 8.77
N SER A 126 -9.53 -4.90 8.62
CA SER A 126 -10.88 -5.07 9.17
C SER A 126 -10.92 -4.90 10.69
N LEU A 127 -9.87 -5.30 11.41
CA LEU A 127 -9.75 -5.09 12.86
C LEU A 127 -9.66 -3.60 13.19
N THR A 128 -8.89 -2.85 12.39
CA THR A 128 -8.78 -1.38 12.53
C THR A 128 -10.04 -0.63 12.11
N LEU A 129 -10.91 -1.28 11.32
CA LEU A 129 -12.19 -0.76 10.84
C LEU A 129 -13.40 -1.33 11.61
N SER A 130 -13.18 -2.00 12.74
CA SER A 130 -14.21 -2.72 13.51
C SER A 130 -15.40 -1.86 13.97
N GLY A 131 -15.20 -0.55 14.08
CA GLY A 131 -16.25 0.45 14.33
C GLY A 131 -17.18 0.73 13.14
N THR A 132 -17.07 0.00 12.02
CA THR A 132 -17.83 0.28 10.80
C THR A 132 -18.79 -0.85 10.42
N LYS A 133 -19.97 -0.49 9.90
CA LYS A 133 -20.93 -1.43 9.28
C LYS A 133 -20.31 -1.98 7.99
N ASN A 134 -20.64 -3.24 7.64
CA ASN A 134 -20.16 -3.94 6.44
C ASN A 134 -18.65 -4.22 6.39
N VAL A 135 -17.94 -4.17 7.53
CA VAL A 135 -16.48 -4.34 7.57
C VAL A 135 -15.99 -5.67 6.99
N PHE A 136 -16.78 -6.74 7.08
CA PHE A 136 -16.39 -8.05 6.54
C PHE A 136 -16.29 -8.08 5.01
N TRP A 137 -16.99 -7.18 4.30
CA TRP A 137 -16.82 -7.02 2.84
C TRP A 137 -15.45 -6.47 2.45
N TRP A 138 -14.72 -5.88 3.41
CA TRP A 138 -13.36 -5.40 3.20
C TRP A 138 -12.39 -6.53 2.87
N ILE A 139 -12.59 -7.71 3.45
CA ILE A 139 -11.69 -8.86 3.27
C ILE A 139 -11.73 -9.39 1.82
N PRO A 140 -12.87 -9.86 1.28
CA PRO A 140 -12.92 -10.36 -0.10
C PRO A 140 -12.58 -9.26 -1.11
N ALA A 141 -12.90 -7.99 -0.82
CA ALA A 141 -12.54 -6.90 -1.71
C ALA A 141 -11.03 -6.65 -1.77
N ASN A 142 -10.30 -6.78 -0.65
CA ASN A 142 -8.83 -6.71 -0.67
C ASN A 142 -8.22 -7.88 -1.45
N ILE A 143 -8.71 -9.11 -1.27
CA ILE A 143 -8.23 -10.26 -2.04
C ILE A 143 -8.32 -9.98 -3.55
N ILE A 144 -9.49 -9.55 -4.01
CA ILE A 144 -9.73 -9.23 -5.43
C ILE A 144 -8.87 -8.04 -5.88
N ALA A 145 -8.82 -6.97 -5.08
CA ALA A 145 -8.08 -5.77 -5.41
C ALA A 145 -6.60 -6.06 -5.63
N TRP A 146 -5.94 -6.75 -4.70
CA TRP A 146 -4.51 -7.00 -4.77
C TRP A 146 -4.14 -8.07 -5.79
N ALA A 147 -4.98 -9.09 -5.98
CA ALA A 147 -4.80 -10.07 -7.05
C ALA A 147 -4.83 -9.41 -8.44
N LEU A 148 -5.85 -8.61 -8.72
CA LEU A 148 -5.98 -7.93 -10.01
C LEU A 148 -4.93 -6.83 -10.19
N ALA A 149 -4.66 -6.05 -9.14
CA ALA A 149 -3.65 -5.01 -9.17
C ALA A 149 -2.25 -5.57 -9.44
N GLY A 150 -1.91 -6.70 -8.81
CA GLY A 150 -0.66 -7.41 -9.03
C GLY A 150 -0.48 -7.83 -10.48
N LEU A 151 -1.51 -8.46 -11.06
CA LEU A 151 -1.50 -8.85 -12.48
C LEU A 151 -1.33 -7.64 -13.40
N VAL A 152 -2.11 -6.57 -13.21
CA VAL A 152 -2.05 -5.38 -14.07
C VAL A 152 -0.70 -4.68 -13.93
N GLY A 153 -0.22 -4.46 -12.70
CA GLY A 153 1.05 -3.80 -12.45
C GLY A 153 2.25 -4.59 -12.99
N TYR A 154 2.21 -5.92 -12.87
CA TYR A 154 3.23 -6.80 -13.44
C TYR A 154 3.27 -6.69 -14.97
N GLN A 155 2.11 -6.72 -15.64
CA GLN A 155 2.05 -6.58 -17.10
C GLN A 155 2.52 -5.21 -17.56
N VAL A 156 2.15 -4.13 -16.86
CA VAL A 156 2.68 -2.80 -17.17
C VAL A 156 4.20 -2.76 -17.02
N GLY A 157 4.75 -3.35 -15.95
CA GLY A 157 6.19 -3.46 -15.76
C GLY A 157 6.88 -4.18 -16.92
N LEU A 158 6.32 -5.31 -17.38
CA LEU A 158 6.85 -6.06 -18.53
C LEU A 158 6.83 -5.26 -19.83
N LEU A 159 5.78 -4.47 -20.08
CA LEU A 159 5.68 -3.67 -21.31
C LEU A 159 6.78 -2.59 -21.43
N ILE A 160 7.25 -2.07 -20.30
CA ILE A 160 8.21 -0.96 -20.27
C ILE A 160 9.62 -1.39 -19.84
N ILE A 161 9.83 -2.66 -19.46
CA ILE A 161 11.13 -3.17 -18.99
C ILE A 161 12.25 -2.99 -20.01
N GLY A 162 11.92 -3.07 -21.31
CA GLY A 162 12.87 -2.86 -22.40
C GLY A 162 13.40 -1.42 -22.53
N THR A 163 12.76 -0.44 -21.89
CA THR A 163 13.22 0.96 -21.89
C THR A 163 14.16 1.25 -20.73
N ASN A 164 13.74 0.91 -19.50
CA ASN A 164 14.55 1.07 -18.30
C ASN A 164 14.01 0.14 -17.18
N PRO A 165 14.81 -0.83 -16.69
CA PRO A 165 14.36 -1.77 -15.65
C PRO A 165 13.97 -1.12 -14.33
N VAL A 166 14.65 -0.03 -13.94
CA VAL A 166 14.33 0.71 -12.71
C VAL A 166 13.00 1.43 -12.87
N LEU A 167 12.80 2.11 -14.00
CA LEU A 167 11.53 2.79 -14.30
C LEU A 167 10.38 1.78 -14.37
N ALA A 168 10.61 0.61 -14.97
CA ALA A 168 9.64 -0.47 -15.06
C ALA A 168 9.21 -0.99 -13.70
N TRP A 169 10.18 -1.18 -12.80
CA TRP A 169 9.92 -1.56 -11.42
C TRP A 169 9.08 -0.50 -10.70
N VAL A 170 9.51 0.77 -10.73
CA VAL A 170 8.84 1.87 -10.02
C VAL A 170 7.42 2.09 -10.54
N ILE A 171 7.23 2.15 -11.87
CA ILE A 171 5.93 2.35 -12.48
C ILE A 171 5.04 1.13 -12.26
N GLY A 172 5.55 -0.09 -12.44
CA GLY A 172 4.78 -1.32 -12.21
C GLY A 172 4.20 -1.35 -10.80
N TRP A 173 5.02 -1.10 -9.78
CA TRP A 173 4.59 -1.03 -8.39
C TRP A 173 3.65 0.15 -8.10
N GLY A 174 3.87 1.31 -8.73
CA GLY A 174 2.93 2.42 -8.69
C GLY A 174 1.55 2.03 -9.25
N VAL A 175 1.51 1.31 -10.37
CA VAL A 175 0.27 0.82 -10.98
C VAL A 175 -0.42 -0.22 -10.08
N VAL A 176 0.31 -1.11 -9.39
CA VAL A 176 -0.28 -1.99 -8.37
C VAL A 176 -1.02 -1.16 -7.32
N GLY A 177 -0.35 -0.15 -6.74
CA GLY A 177 -0.96 0.73 -5.74
C GLY A 177 -2.18 1.49 -6.26
N LEU A 178 -2.13 1.98 -7.50
CA LEU A 178 -3.24 2.68 -8.16
C LEU A 178 -4.45 1.78 -8.39
N VAL A 179 -4.26 0.65 -9.06
CA VAL A 179 -5.33 -0.27 -9.45
C VAL A 179 -5.98 -0.88 -8.22
N GLY A 180 -5.18 -1.30 -7.23
CA GLY A 180 -5.69 -1.81 -5.96
C GLY A 180 -6.58 -0.78 -5.28
N ASN A 181 -6.14 0.47 -5.23
CA ASN A 181 -6.92 1.56 -4.66
C ASN A 181 -8.19 1.88 -5.44
N ILE A 182 -8.17 1.83 -6.78
CA ILE A 182 -9.37 2.01 -7.62
C ILE A 182 -10.42 0.94 -7.29
N ILE A 183 -10.02 -0.33 -7.22
CA ILE A 183 -10.93 -1.44 -6.90
C ILE A 183 -11.50 -1.28 -5.49
N LEU A 184 -10.67 -0.83 -4.54
CA LEU A 184 -11.09 -0.59 -3.15
C LEU A 184 -11.99 0.63 -2.96
N LEU A 185 -12.20 1.51 -3.96
CA LEU A 185 -13.10 2.66 -3.82
C LEU A 185 -14.54 2.23 -3.50
N TYR A 186 -15.03 1.21 -4.19
CA TYR A 186 -16.39 0.72 -4.02
C TYR A 186 -16.65 0.13 -2.62
N PRO A 187 -15.88 -0.85 -2.12
CA PRO A 187 -16.07 -1.37 -0.77
C PRO A 187 -15.85 -0.28 0.29
N LEU A 188 -14.92 0.65 0.07
CA LEU A 188 -14.68 1.76 0.99
C LEU A 188 -15.90 2.68 1.13
N LYS A 189 -16.62 2.93 0.02
CA LYS A 189 -17.89 3.68 0.02
C LYS A 189 -19.02 2.93 0.75
N MET A 190 -18.97 1.59 0.78
CA MET A 190 -19.98 0.75 1.44
C MET A 190 -19.82 0.68 2.95
N LEU A 191 -18.62 0.95 3.46
CA LEU A 191 -18.40 1.03 4.89
C LEU A 191 -19.09 2.28 5.44
N LYS A 192 -19.85 2.14 6.51
CA LYS A 192 -20.51 3.26 7.23
C LYS A 192 -20.07 3.24 8.69
N GLU A 193 -19.93 4.38 9.35
CA GLU A 193 -19.70 4.39 10.80
C GLU A 193 -20.90 3.74 11.51
N LYS A 194 -20.63 2.97 12.56
CA LYS A 194 -21.70 2.48 13.45
C LYS A 194 -22.17 3.69 14.26
N GLU A 195 -23.47 3.95 14.20
CA GLU A 195 -24.16 4.94 15.04
C GLU A 195 -24.14 4.49 16.51
#